data_AF-A0A931U5P3-F1
#
_entry.id   AF-A0A931U5P3-F1
#
_cell.length_a   1.000
_cell.length_b   1.000
_cell.length_c   1.000
_cell.angle_alpha   90.00
_cell.angle_beta   90.00
_cell.angle_gamma   90.00
#
_symmetry.space_group_name_H-M   'P 1'
#
loop_
_entity.id
_entity.type
_entity.pdbx_description
1 polymer ?
#
loop_
_entity_poly.entity_id
_entity_poly.type
_entity_poly.pdbx_seq_one_letter_code
_entity_poly.pdbx_strand_id
1 'polypeptide(L)'
;METHARAYVEGLLARGRHTFTRAQAEAALKSSPVATYHSLRRLKKHGWLAMPRRGLYLIVDPVHRWLGALPPASWIDDLMRFHGAP
;
A
#
# COMPACT_ATOMS: atom_id res chain seq x y z
N MET A 1 3.55 -14.27 -9.51
CA MET A 1 2.51 -13.44 -8.84
C MET A 1 3.10 -12.30 -8.01
N GLU A 2 4.22 -12.49 -7.30
CA GLU A 2 4.85 -11.41 -6.50
C GLU A 2 5.25 -10.17 -7.32
N THR A 3 5.74 -10.38 -8.54
CA THR A 3 6.17 -9.33 -9.46
C THR A 3 5.06 -8.34 -9.82
N HIS A 4 3.82 -8.80 -10.01
CA HIS A 4 2.70 -7.93 -10.40
C HIS A 4 2.25 -7.01 -9.26
N ALA A 5 2.21 -7.52 -8.03
CA ALA A 5 1.87 -6.71 -6.86
C ALA A 5 2.93 -5.65 -6.57
N ARG A 6 4.21 -6.00 -6.73
CA ARG A 6 5.32 -5.05 -6.60
C ARG A 6 5.29 -3.97 -7.68
N ALA A 7 5.15 -4.36 -8.96
CA ALA A 7 5.07 -3.42 -10.07
C ALA A 7 3.88 -2.44 -9.94
N TYR A 8 2.74 -2.92 -9.41
CA TYR A 8 1.60 -2.06 -9.08
C TYR A 8 1.98 -0.99 -8.04
N VAL A 9 2.63 -1.39 -6.95
CA VAL A 9 3.08 -0.51 -5.87
C VAL A 9 4.11 0.51 -6.35
N GLU A 10 5.12 0.06 -7.12
CA GLU A 10 6.12 0.93 -7.72
C GLU A 10 5.48 1.92 -8.71
N GLY A 11 4.48 1.47 -9.49
CA GLY A 11 3.72 2.34 -10.39
C GLY A 11 2.86 3.39 -9.67
N LEU A 12 2.37 3.10 -8.46
CA LEU A 12 1.69 4.09 -7.63
C LEU A 12 2.68 5.14 -7.09
N LEU A 13 3.85 4.70 -6.60
CA LEU A 13 4.91 5.60 -6.14
C LEU A 13 5.39 6.54 -7.25
N ALA A 14 5.61 6.01 -8.47
CA ALA A 14 6.02 6.80 -9.62
C ALA A 14 5.00 7.91 -9.99
N ARG A 15 3.75 7.78 -9.54
CA ARG A 15 2.68 8.77 -9.73
C ARG A 15 2.47 9.67 -8.50
N GLY A 16 3.37 9.59 -7.51
CA GLY A 16 3.27 10.34 -6.25
C GLY A 16 2.19 9.83 -5.30
N ARG A 17 1.66 8.61 -5.52
CA ARG A 17 0.61 8.04 -4.69
C ARG A 17 1.22 7.05 -3.69
N HIS A 18 1.12 7.39 -2.40
CA HIS A 18 1.72 6.61 -1.32
C HIS A 18 0.75 5.67 -0.61
N THR A 19 -0.55 5.74 -0.92
CA THR A 19 -1.57 4.90 -0.28
C THR A 19 -2.51 4.25 -1.29
N PHE A 20 -3.06 3.10 -0.92
CA PHE A 20 -4.12 2.44 -1.67
C PHE A 20 -4.97 1.54 -0.76
N THR A 21 -6.17 1.23 -1.20
CA THR A 21 -7.07 0.29 -0.51
C THR A 21 -6.95 -1.12 -1.08
N ARG A 22 -7.35 -2.13 -0.30
CA ARG A 22 -7.41 -3.52 -0.79
C ARG A 22 -8.25 -3.64 -2.07
N ALA A 23 -9.38 -2.94 -2.13
CA ALA A 23 -10.28 -2.96 -3.30
C ALA A 23 -9.59 -2.39 -4.56
N GLN A 24 -8.80 -1.32 -4.41
CA GLN A 24 -8.01 -0.78 -5.53
C GLN A 24 -6.97 -1.79 -6.03
N ALA A 25 -6.31 -2.51 -5.12
CA ALA A 25 -5.36 -3.55 -5.49
C ALA A 25 -6.04 -4.76 -6.17
N GLU A 26 -7.20 -5.20 -5.67
CA GLU A 26 -7.99 -6.28 -6.29
C GLU A 26 -8.40 -5.92 -7.72
N ALA A 27 -8.88 -4.69 -7.93
CA ALA A 27 -9.25 -4.18 -9.25
C ALA A 27 -8.06 -4.06 -10.21
N ALA A 28 -6.92 -3.54 -9.72
CA ALA A 28 -5.73 -3.34 -10.55
C ALA A 28 -5.02 -4.65 -10.90
N LEU A 29 -4.93 -5.58 -9.95
CA LEU A 29 -4.26 -6.86 -10.12
C LEU A 29 -5.14 -7.93 -10.79
N LYS A 30 -6.43 -7.62 -11.03
CA LYS A 30 -7.43 -8.55 -11.59
C LYS A 30 -7.39 -9.92 -10.91
N SER A 31 -7.22 -9.90 -9.59
CA SER A 31 -6.94 -11.08 -8.76
C SER A 31 -8.03 -11.26 -7.72
N SER A 32 -8.27 -12.51 -7.30
CA SER A 32 -9.25 -12.79 -6.25
C SER A 32 -8.86 -12.13 -4.92
N PRO A 33 -9.82 -11.85 -4.02
CA PRO A 33 -9.54 -11.24 -2.72
C PRO A 33 -8.49 -12.01 -1.91
N VAL A 34 -8.52 -13.34 -1.99
CA VAL A 34 -7.56 -14.24 -1.31
C VAL A 34 -6.16 -14.09 -1.93
N ALA A 35 -6.05 -14.14 -3.26
CA ALA A 35 -4.76 -14.00 -3.95
C ALA A 35 -4.13 -12.62 -3.73
N THR A 36 -4.94 -11.56 -3.75
CA THR A 36 -4.51 -10.19 -3.45
C THR A 36 -4.04 -10.08 -2.00
N TYR A 37 -4.80 -10.62 -1.04
CA TYR A 37 -4.41 -10.63 0.37
C TYR A 37 -3.05 -11.31 0.60
N HIS A 38 -2.84 -12.51 0.04
CA HIS A 38 -1.56 -13.21 0.19
C HIS A 38 -0.39 -12.43 -0.42
N SER A 39 -0.60 -11.77 -1.56
CA SER A 39 0.43 -10.97 -2.23
C SER A 39 0.79 -9.71 -1.44
N LEU A 40 -0.21 -8.98 -0.95
CA LEU A 40 0.01 -7.80 -0.10
C LEU A 40 0.64 -8.18 1.25
N ARG A 41 0.25 -9.33 1.84
CA ARG A 41 0.86 -9.84 3.07
C ARG A 41 2.35 -10.14 2.89
N ARG A 42 2.75 -10.71 1.75
CA ARG A 42 4.17 -10.94 1.43
C ARG A 42 4.92 -9.61 1.31
N LEU A 43 4.40 -8.66 0.53
CA LEU A 43 5.03 -7.33 0.39
C LEU A 43 5.19 -6.60 1.74
N LYS A 44 4.17 -6.69 2.61
CA LYS A 44 4.26 -6.20 4.00
C LYS A 44 5.38 -6.88 4.78
N LYS A 45 5.51 -8.21 4.70
CA LYS A 45 6.60 -8.96 5.35
C LYS A 45 7.98 -8.51 4.86
N HIS A 46 8.09 -8.12 3.58
CA HIS A 46 9.31 -7.57 2.99
C HIS A 46 9.50 -6.07 3.23
N GLY A 47 8.66 -5.43 4.06
CA GLY A 47 8.79 -4.00 4.38
C GLY A 47 8.49 -3.07 3.21
N TRP A 48 7.79 -3.52 2.17
CA TRP A 48 7.29 -2.64 1.10
C TRP A 48 6.04 -1.88 1.52
N LEU A 49 5.27 -2.43 2.46
CA LEU A 49 3.96 -1.93 2.84
C LEU A 49 3.82 -1.82 4.35
N ALA A 50 3.20 -0.75 4.81
CA ALA A 50 2.64 -0.63 6.13
C ALA A 50 1.10 -0.67 6.06
N MET A 51 0.45 -1.10 7.13
CA MET A 51 -1.02 -1.19 7.19
C MET A 51 -1.49 -0.53 8.49
N PRO A 52 -1.63 0.81 8.53
CA PRO A 52 -2.05 1.52 9.73
C PRO A 52 -3.48 1.18 10.12
N ARG A 53 -4.34 0.86 9.14
CA ARG A 53 -5.71 0.41 9.35
C ARG A 53 -6.03 -0.76 8.44
N ARG A 54 -6.78 -1.74 8.95
CA ARG A 54 -7.23 -2.89 8.16
C ARG A 54 -7.95 -2.41 6.89
N GLY A 55 -7.39 -2.76 5.72
CA GLY A 55 -7.93 -2.40 4.41
C GLY A 55 -7.22 -1.23 3.71
N LEU A 56 -6.41 -0.44 4.43
CA LEU A 56 -5.60 0.66 3.91
C LEU A 56 -4.11 0.29 3.99
N TYR A 57 -3.42 0.45 2.87
CA TYR A 57 -2.00 0.15 2.74
C TYR A 57 -1.24 1.43 2.42
N LEU A 58 -0.15 1.65 3.15
CA LEU A 58 0.87 2.64 2.84
C LEU A 58 2.00 1.95 2.12
N ILE A 59 2.54 2.60 1.10
CA ILE A 59 3.73 2.17 0.39
C ILE A 59 4.94 2.77 1.07
N VAL A 60 5.81 1.92 1.61
CA VAL A 60 7.07 2.36 2.23
C VAL A 60 8.08 2.62 1.11
N ASP A 61 8.44 3.89 0.93
CA ASP A 61 9.45 4.29 -0.04
C ASP A 61 10.82 3.65 0.28
N PRO A 62 11.64 3.26 -0.72
CA PRO A 62 12.97 2.68 -0.49
C PRO A 62 13.86 3.50 0.44
N VAL A 63 13.79 4.84 0.35
CA VAL A 63 14.56 5.78 1.19
C VAL A 63 14.13 5.73 2.65
N HIS A 64 12.89 5.35 2.94
CA HIS A 64 12.32 5.30 4.30
C HIS A 64 12.26 3.87 4.87
N ARG A 65 12.76 2.90 4.12
CA ARG A 65 12.68 1.48 4.49
C ARG A 65 13.52 1.13 5.71
N TRP A 66 14.61 1.85 5.92
CA TRP A 66 15.45 1.74 7.13
C TRP A 66 14.74 2.30 8.38
N LEU A 67 13.84 3.27 8.21
CA LEU A 67 13.03 3.86 9.30
C LEU A 67 11.82 3.00 9.69
N GLY A 68 11.45 2.01 8.86
CA GLY A 68 10.29 1.14 9.11
C GLY A 68 8.91 1.81 8.93
N ALA A 69 8.87 3.13 8.68
CA ALA A 69 7.66 3.90 8.40
C ALA A 69 7.96 5.18 7.60
N LEU A 70 6.98 5.64 6.80
CA LEU A 70 6.99 6.97 6.18
C LEU A 70 6.63 8.06 7.19
N PRO A 71 7.13 9.31 7.03
CA PRO A 71 6.70 10.45 7.83
C PRO A 71 5.17 10.60 7.83
N PRO A 72 4.51 10.80 8.99
CA PRO A 72 3.04 10.88 9.09
C PRO A 72 2.40 11.92 8.17
N ALA A 73 3.09 13.04 7.95
CA ALA A 73 2.63 14.13 7.10
C ALA A 73 2.35 13.72 5.65
N SER A 74 2.98 12.65 5.14
CA SER A 74 2.84 12.24 3.75
C SER A 74 1.63 11.34 3.48
N TRP A 75 0.88 10.92 4.52
CA TRP A 75 -0.24 9.97 4.38
C TRP A 75 -1.39 10.21 5.36
N ILE A 76 -1.29 11.19 6.25
CA ILE A 76 -2.35 11.54 7.21
C ILE A 76 -3.65 11.94 6.51
N ASP A 77 -3.58 12.73 5.42
CA ASP A 77 -4.76 13.16 4.68
C ASP A 77 -5.52 11.97 4.07
N ASP A 78 -4.78 11.00 3.53
CA ASP A 78 -5.36 9.77 2.99
C ASP A 78 -6.00 8.91 4.08
N LEU A 79 -5.40 8.86 5.28
CA LEU A 79 -5.98 8.17 6.43
C LEU A 79 -7.27 8.83 6.90
N MET A 80 -7.29 10.16 6.99
CA MET A 80 -8.46 10.95 7.40
C MET A 80 -9.60 10.76 6.40
N ARG A 81 -9.30 10.88 5.11
CA ARG A 81 -10.25 10.62 4.02
C ARG A 81 -10.80 9.20 4.05
N PHE A 82 -9.96 8.20 4.37
CA PHE A 82 -10.41 6.81 4.54
C PHE A 82 -11.37 6.64 5.73
N HIS A 83 -11.22 7.45 6.79
CA HIS A 83 -12.14 7.47 7.93
C HIS A 83 -13.45 8.22 7.66
N GLY A 84 -13.58 8.91 6.53
CA GLY A 84 -14.72 9.79 6.26
C GLY A 84 -14.74 11.03 7.15
N ALA A 85 -13.63 11.35 7.83
CA ALA A 85 -13.45 12.61 8.53
C ALA A 85 -12.81 13.60 7.53
N PRO A 86 -13.43 14.77 7.29
CA PRO A 86 -12.86 15.81 6.44
C PRO A 86 -11.55 16.37 7.02
#